data_AF-A0A936RXY4-F1
#
_entry.id   AF-A0A936RXY4-F1
#
_cell.length_a   1.000
_cell.length_b   1.000
_cell.length_c   1.000
_cell.angle_alpha   90.00
_cell.angle_beta   90.00
_cell.angle_gamma   90.00
#
_symmetry.space_group_name_H-M   'P 1'
#
loop_
_entity.id
_entity.type
_entity.pdbx_description
1 polymer ?
#
loop_
_entity_poly.entity_id
_entity_poly.type
_entity_poly.pdbx_seq_one_letter_code
_entity_poly.pdbx_strand_id
1 'polypeptide(L)'
;MEGGTAIAGLFGHFNPSGRLTVSWPHHVGPCPCGTTRCRAHTTSATRICLTPASTPCSPSASVCRIARCAISAWNWRRQHWRNRRALEFVIRVNNRGNLPVEETVQCYLQDTYTSAIWPEKKLKAWQRVTLAPGEVRTVTFSLPYADLAFCNEDAEWVVEPGEFEILVGPSSRHKDLQRAAFVAK
;
A
#
# COMPACT_ATOMS: atom_id res chain seq x y z
N MET A 1 28.90 -13.90 -6.99
CA MET A 1 27.85 -13.68 -5.97
C MET A 1 28.12 -12.32 -5.35
N GLU A 2 27.29 -11.31 -5.60
CA GLU A 2 27.55 -9.91 -5.23
C GLU A 2 26.88 -9.48 -3.90
N GLY A 3 26.40 -10.44 -3.09
CA GLY A 3 25.68 -10.12 -1.85
C GLY A 3 26.52 -9.35 -0.83
N GLY A 4 27.79 -9.72 -0.66
CA GLY A 4 28.74 -9.00 0.20
C GLY A 4 29.01 -7.59 -0.30
N THR A 5 29.15 -7.41 -1.61
CA THR A 5 29.33 -6.11 -2.27
C THR A 5 28.13 -5.19 -2.03
N ALA A 6 26.90 -5.73 -2.11
CA ALA A 6 25.68 -4.98 -1.85
C ALA A 6 25.56 -4.52 -0.38
N ILE A 7 26.00 -5.35 0.57
CA ILE A 7 26.03 -4.97 2.00
C ILE A 7 27.12 -3.93 2.26
N ALA A 8 28.32 -4.08 1.69
CA ALA A 8 29.39 -3.10 1.80
C ALA A 8 29.00 -1.74 1.18
N GLY A 9 28.15 -1.76 0.14
CA GLY A 9 27.59 -0.54 -0.46
C GLY A 9 26.73 0.31 0.48
N LEU A 10 26.26 -0.24 1.61
CA LEU A 10 25.50 0.49 2.62
C LEU A 10 26.32 1.59 3.31
N PHE A 11 27.66 1.54 3.25
CA PHE A 11 28.56 2.56 3.79
C PHE A 11 28.64 3.86 2.96
N GLY A 12 27.65 4.12 2.10
CA GLY A 12 27.51 5.40 1.40
C GLY A 12 27.52 5.33 -0.13
N HIS A 13 27.72 4.15 -0.72
CA HIS A 13 27.65 3.97 -2.17
C HIS A 13 26.21 3.79 -2.68
N PHE A 14 25.33 3.19 -1.87
CA PHE A 14 23.93 2.96 -2.23
C PHE A 14 22.99 3.16 -1.04
N ASN A 15 21.80 3.69 -1.31
CA ASN A 15 20.75 3.88 -0.32
C ASN A 15 19.74 2.73 -0.43
N PRO A 16 19.50 1.92 0.62
CA PRO A 16 18.66 0.74 0.53
C PRO A 16 17.22 1.10 0.13
N SER A 17 16.76 0.51 -0.97
CA SER A 17 15.41 0.74 -1.53
C SER A 17 14.47 -0.46 -1.42
N GLY A 18 14.93 -1.54 -0.78
CA GLY A 18 14.15 -2.76 -0.58
C GLY A 18 12.85 -2.52 0.18
N ARG A 19 11.81 -3.29 -0.17
CA ARG A 19 10.56 -3.40 0.60
C ARG A 19 10.31 -4.85 0.91
N LEU A 20 9.75 -5.09 2.09
CA LEU A 20 9.21 -6.39 2.41
C LEU A 20 8.09 -6.74 1.42
N THR A 21 7.89 -8.03 1.18
CA THR A 21 6.76 -8.57 0.41
C THR A 21 5.90 -9.49 1.26
N VAL A 22 6.40 -9.87 2.43
CA VAL A 22 5.73 -10.67 3.45
C VAL A 22 5.73 -9.93 4.78
N SER A 23 4.67 -10.13 5.58
CA SER A 23 4.66 -9.65 6.96
C SER A 23 5.57 -10.52 7.82
N TRP A 24 6.31 -9.89 8.74
CA TRP A 24 7.15 -10.61 9.68
C TRP A 24 6.48 -10.65 11.06
N PRO A 25 6.07 -11.84 11.55
CA PRO A 25 5.44 -11.95 12.84
C PRO A 25 6.47 -11.82 13.97
N HIS A 26 6.08 -11.23 15.11
CA HIS A 26 6.98 -11.12 16.26
C HIS A 26 7.21 -12.47 16.97
N HIS A 27 6.25 -13.39 16.86
CA HIS A 27 6.29 -14.75 17.41
C HIS A 27 5.40 -15.64 16.53
N VAL A 28 5.42 -16.96 16.70
CA VAL A 28 4.68 -17.88 15.80
C VAL A 28 3.16 -17.82 16.00
N GLY A 29 2.69 -17.43 17.19
CA GLY A 29 1.26 -17.38 17.56
C GLY A 29 0.32 -16.64 16.61
N PRO A 30 0.66 -15.47 16.03
CA PRO A 30 -0.21 -14.70 15.14
C PRO A 30 -0.15 -15.17 13.67
N CYS A 31 0.49 -16.31 13.39
CA CYS A 31 0.49 -16.90 12.06
C CYS A 31 -0.86 -17.57 11.77
N PRO A 32 -1.51 -17.31 10.62
CA PRO A 32 -1.04 -16.53 9.47
C PRO A 32 -1.21 -15.01 9.63
N CYS A 33 -0.16 -14.25 9.28
CA CYS A 33 -0.10 -12.78 9.42
C CYS A 33 -0.13 -12.00 8.09
N GLY A 34 -1.00 -12.40 7.16
CA GLY A 34 -1.16 -11.71 5.87
C GLY A 34 -1.59 -10.24 5.98
N THR A 35 -1.22 -9.42 4.99
CA THR A 35 -1.62 -8.00 4.88
C THR A 35 -3.09 -7.83 4.50
N THR A 36 -3.63 -8.79 3.75
CA THR A 36 -5.04 -8.87 3.37
C THR A 36 -5.82 -9.57 4.48
N ARG A 37 -6.02 -8.86 5.59
CA ARG A 37 -6.89 -9.35 6.67
C ARG A 37 -8.32 -8.94 6.37
N CYS A 38 -9.22 -9.92 6.38
CA CYS A 38 -10.65 -9.68 6.28
C CYS A 38 -11.17 -8.91 7.50
N ARG A 39 -12.07 -7.95 7.27
CA ARG A 39 -12.75 -7.26 8.37
C ARG A 39 -13.74 -8.27 8.98
N ALA A 40 -13.35 -8.90 10.10
CA ALA A 40 -14.29 -9.76 10.82
C ALA A 40 -15.40 -8.89 11.41
N HIS A 41 -16.66 -9.31 11.22
CA HIS A 41 -17.78 -8.77 11.97
C HIS A 41 -17.45 -8.86 13.45
N THR A 42 -17.55 -7.72 14.13
CA THR A 42 -17.31 -7.63 15.58
C THR A 42 -18.41 -8.38 16.30
N THR A 43 -18.26 -9.69 16.46
CA THR A 43 -18.99 -10.47 17.45
C THR A 43 -18.22 -11.77 17.76
N SER A 44 -17.58 -11.76 18.92
CA SER A 44 -17.45 -12.92 19.82
C SER A 44 -16.40 -14.02 19.56
N ALA A 45 -15.67 -14.06 18.44
CA ALA A 45 -14.70 -15.15 18.20
C ALA A 45 -13.21 -14.74 18.14
N THR A 46 -12.87 -13.47 18.41
CA THR A 46 -11.48 -12.97 18.33
C THR A 46 -10.94 -12.49 19.68
N ARG A 47 -11.23 -13.25 20.76
CA ARG A 47 -10.60 -13.11 22.08
C ARG A 47 -9.88 -14.40 22.48
N ILE A 48 -8.99 -14.92 21.63
CA ILE A 48 -8.06 -16.01 22.02
C ILE A 48 -6.61 -15.51 21.98
N CYS A 49 -6.39 -14.25 22.35
CA CYS A 49 -5.08 -13.77 22.79
C CYS A 49 -5.32 -12.88 24.02
N LEU A 50 -5.10 -13.44 25.22
CA LEU A 50 -5.07 -12.69 26.49
C LEU A 50 -3.79 -11.84 26.59
N THR A 51 -3.51 -11.02 25.58
CA THR A 51 -2.41 -10.06 25.60
C THR A 51 -2.80 -8.78 24.86
N PRO A 52 -2.80 -7.62 25.53
CA PRO A 52 -3.01 -6.34 24.87
C PRO A 52 -1.66 -5.89 24.28
N ALA A 53 -1.39 -6.27 23.03
CA ALA A 53 -0.31 -5.66 22.27
C ALA A 53 -0.82 -5.35 20.85
N SER A 54 -1.19 -4.09 20.66
CA SER A 54 -1.91 -3.53 19.52
C SER A 54 -1.15 -3.51 18.17
N THR A 55 -0.07 -4.28 18.01
CA THR A 55 0.56 -4.52 16.70
C THR A 55 1.27 -5.88 16.68
N PRO A 56 0.63 -6.95 16.18
CA PRO A 56 1.18 -8.32 16.25
C PRO A 56 2.29 -8.61 15.23
N CYS A 57 2.54 -7.72 14.24
CA CYS A 57 3.52 -7.97 13.17
C CYS A 57 4.20 -6.68 12.68
N SER A 58 5.45 -6.82 12.20
CA SER A 58 6.03 -5.80 11.33
C SER A 58 5.32 -5.87 9.97
N PRO A 59 4.69 -4.77 9.53
CA PRO A 59 3.94 -4.78 8.29
C PRO A 59 4.90 -4.94 7.13
N SER A 60 4.44 -5.74 6.17
CA SER A 60 5.08 -6.18 4.93
C SER A 60 5.69 -5.08 4.04
N ALA A 61 5.87 -3.84 4.47
CA ALA A 61 6.59 -2.83 3.70
C ALA A 61 7.45 -1.88 4.55
N SER A 62 7.72 -2.26 5.81
CA SER A 62 8.56 -1.46 6.71
C SER A 62 10.03 -1.80 6.48
N VAL A 63 10.80 -0.83 6.01
CA VAL A 63 12.27 -0.89 6.03
C VAL A 63 12.78 0.38 6.69
N CYS A 64 13.79 0.24 7.56
CA CYS A 64 14.53 1.37 8.12
C CYS A 64 15.23 2.11 6.99
N ARG A 65 14.81 3.35 6.75
CA ARG A 65 15.38 4.23 5.74
C ARG A 65 16.36 5.19 6.39
N ILE A 66 17.53 5.40 5.78
CA ILE A 66 18.50 6.40 6.23
C ILE A 66 18.03 7.81 5.79
N ALA A 67 17.37 7.93 4.63
CA ALA A 67 16.83 9.18 4.12
C ALA A 67 15.33 9.34 4.44
N ARG A 68 14.91 10.52 4.93
CA ARG A 68 13.49 10.87 5.12
C ARG A 68 12.90 11.36 3.79
N CYS A 69 12.13 10.52 3.11
CA CYS A 69 11.26 11.00 2.03
C CYS A 69 9.92 11.39 2.64
N ALA A 70 9.54 12.65 2.50
CA ALA A 70 8.18 13.06 2.80
C ALA A 70 7.39 13.08 1.49
N ILE A 71 6.53 12.08 1.30
CA ILE A 71 5.48 12.15 0.28
C ILE A 71 4.58 13.31 0.71
N SER A 72 4.65 14.42 -0.02
CA SER A 72 3.90 15.62 0.34
C SER A 72 3.20 16.20 -0.88
N ALA A 73 1.93 16.56 -0.61
CA ALA A 73 0.98 17.31 -1.42
C ALA A 73 0.40 16.60 -2.66
N TRP A 74 -0.84 16.13 -2.45
CA TRP A 74 -1.83 15.71 -3.43
C TRP A 74 -2.27 16.88 -4.30
N ASN A 75 -2.45 16.64 -5.60
CA ASN A 75 -3.47 17.34 -6.38
C ASN A 75 -4.24 16.26 -7.15
N TRP A 76 -5.43 15.89 -6.65
CA TRP A 76 -6.43 15.15 -7.42
C TRP A 76 -6.86 16.03 -8.60
N ARG A 77 -6.07 16.07 -9.68
CA ARG A 77 -6.43 16.98 -10.77
C ARG A 77 -7.62 16.47 -11.56
N ARG A 78 -7.83 15.15 -11.66
CA ARG A 78 -8.91 14.56 -12.46
C ARG A 78 -9.22 13.13 -12.00
N GLN A 79 -10.26 12.93 -11.18
CA GLN A 79 -10.92 11.61 -11.12
C GLN A 79 -11.86 11.54 -12.31
N HIS A 80 -11.37 11.03 -13.43
CA HIS A 80 -12.23 10.79 -14.58
C HIS A 80 -12.13 9.34 -14.99
N TRP A 81 -13.29 8.70 -15.05
CA TRP A 81 -13.46 7.46 -15.74
C TRP A 81 -13.17 7.69 -17.22
N ARG A 82 -12.03 7.19 -17.72
CA ARG A 82 -11.82 7.14 -19.16
C ARG A 82 -12.71 6.03 -19.72
N ASN A 83 -13.90 6.37 -20.18
CA ASN A 83 -14.91 5.45 -20.75
C ASN A 83 -15.23 4.22 -19.86
N ARG A 84 -15.35 4.40 -18.54
CA ARG A 84 -15.51 3.30 -17.54
C ARG A 84 -14.40 2.22 -17.59
N ARG A 85 -13.26 2.47 -18.23
CA ARG A 85 -12.19 1.47 -18.36
C ARG A 85 -11.15 1.54 -17.25
N ALA A 86 -10.74 2.74 -16.87
CA ALA A 86 -9.74 2.95 -15.83
C ALA A 86 -9.93 4.29 -15.11
N LEU A 87 -9.57 4.29 -13.83
CA LEU A 87 -9.40 5.46 -13.00
C LEU A 87 -7.92 5.88 -13.04
N GLU A 88 -7.67 7.06 -13.57
CA GLU A 88 -6.33 7.67 -13.58
C GLU A 88 -6.21 8.67 -12.43
N PHE A 89 -5.11 8.61 -11.69
CA PHE A 89 -4.80 9.60 -10.66
C PHE A 89 -3.30 9.82 -10.54
N VAL A 90 -2.95 10.96 -9.96
CA VAL A 90 -1.59 11.48 -9.97
C VAL A 90 -1.16 11.87 -8.57
N ILE A 91 0.08 11.51 -8.21
CA ILE A 91 0.66 11.73 -6.89
C ILE A 91 2.04 12.36 -7.02
N ARG A 92 2.32 13.37 -6.21
CA ARG A 92 3.64 14.01 -6.16
C ARG A 92 4.46 13.37 -5.05
N VAL A 93 5.67 12.96 -5.40
CA VAL A 93 6.66 12.39 -4.48
C VAL A 93 7.83 13.35 -4.41
N ASN A 94 8.20 13.73 -3.19
CA ASN A 94 9.27 14.69 -2.93
C ASN A 94 10.36 14.04 -2.08
N ASN A 95 11.60 14.12 -2.55
CA ASN A 95 12.76 13.79 -1.72
C ASN A 95 13.20 15.02 -0.92
N ARG A 96 12.85 15.05 0.37
CA ARG A 96 13.31 16.10 1.31
C ARG A 96 14.63 15.78 2.01
N GLY A 97 15.30 14.69 1.62
CA GLY A 97 16.59 14.31 2.15
C GLY A 97 17.74 14.96 1.38
N ASN A 98 18.95 14.81 1.93
CA ASN A 98 20.19 15.34 1.34
C ASN A 98 20.86 14.34 0.37
N LEU A 99 20.32 13.13 0.24
CA LEU A 99 20.88 12.05 -0.58
C LEU A 99 19.85 11.60 -1.62
N PRO A 100 20.31 11.14 -2.81
CA PRO A 100 19.43 10.50 -3.76
C PRO A 100 18.78 9.27 -3.12
N VAL A 101 17.53 9.01 -3.50
CA VAL A 101 16.72 7.93 -2.95
C VAL A 101 15.91 7.27 -4.03
N GLU A 102 15.70 5.98 -3.87
CA GLU A 102 14.76 5.23 -4.69
C GLU A 102 13.60 4.78 -3.80
N GLU A 103 12.40 5.22 -4.17
CA GLU A 103 11.20 5.04 -3.37
C GLU A 103 10.17 4.19 -4.11
N THR A 104 9.59 3.21 -3.42
CA THR A 104 8.45 2.44 -3.91
C THR A 104 7.16 3.06 -3.40
N VAL A 105 6.37 3.63 -4.30
CA VAL A 105 5.03 4.13 -4.02
C VAL A 105 4.04 2.99 -4.22
N GLN A 106 3.24 2.69 -3.20
CA GLN A 106 2.29 1.57 -3.17
C GLN A 106 0.86 2.11 -3.17
N CYS A 107 0.02 1.59 -4.05
CA CYS A 107 -1.39 1.90 -4.15
C CYS A 107 -2.25 0.72 -3.71
N TYR A 108 -3.04 0.92 -2.67
CA TYR A 108 -4.03 -0.01 -2.19
C TYR A 108 -5.45 0.48 -2.49
N LEU A 109 -6.34 -0.47 -2.72
CA LEU A 109 -7.77 -0.27 -2.83
C LEU A 109 -8.43 -0.81 -1.56
N GLN A 110 -9.31 -0.02 -0.98
CA GLN A 110 -10.19 -0.40 0.11
C GLN A 110 -11.63 -0.23 -0.37
N ASP A 111 -12.44 -1.24 -0.11
CA ASP A 111 -13.88 -1.15 -0.33
C ASP A 111 -14.55 -0.80 1.00
N THR A 112 -15.45 0.19 0.98
CA THR A 112 -16.10 0.72 2.19
C THR A 112 -17.30 -0.14 2.57
N TYR A 113 -18.03 -0.64 1.56
CA TYR A 113 -19.25 -1.41 1.71
C TYR A 113 -19.23 -2.58 0.74
N THR A 114 -18.99 -3.78 1.26
CA THR A 114 -19.00 -5.02 0.48
C THR A 114 -20.11 -5.93 0.93
N SER A 115 -20.83 -6.54 -0.01
CA SER A 115 -21.78 -7.62 0.29
C SER A 115 -21.08 -8.87 0.82
N ALA A 116 -19.85 -9.12 0.35
CA ALA A 116 -19.02 -10.26 0.73
C ALA A 116 -17.88 -9.86 1.70
N ILE A 117 -17.28 -10.85 2.36
CA ILE A 117 -16.11 -10.64 3.22
C ILE A 117 -14.92 -10.21 2.35
N TRP A 118 -14.54 -8.94 2.46
CA TRP A 118 -13.40 -8.37 1.75
C TRP A 118 -12.25 -8.02 2.72
N PRO A 119 -10.98 -8.14 2.31
CA PRO A 119 -9.88 -7.61 3.09
C PRO A 119 -9.96 -6.10 3.20
N GLU A 120 -9.52 -5.57 4.33
CA GLU A 120 -9.55 -4.14 4.63
C GLU A 120 -8.90 -3.29 3.53
N LYS A 121 -7.86 -3.81 2.88
CA LYS A 121 -7.27 -3.23 1.67
C LYS A 121 -6.51 -4.27 0.85
N LYS A 122 -6.40 -4.07 -0.46
CA LYS A 122 -5.58 -4.87 -1.39
C LYS A 122 -4.61 -3.99 -2.15
N LEU A 123 -3.35 -4.42 -2.27
CA LEU A 123 -2.39 -3.77 -3.15
C LEU A 123 -2.83 -3.99 -4.60
N LYS A 124 -2.97 -2.92 -5.38
CA LYS A 124 -3.37 -2.98 -6.79
C LYS A 124 -2.26 -2.54 -7.73
N ALA A 125 -1.50 -1.53 -7.35
CA ALA A 125 -0.38 -1.04 -8.15
C ALA A 125 0.77 -0.57 -7.28
N TRP A 126 1.98 -0.56 -7.83
CA TRP A 126 3.15 0.05 -7.21
C TRP A 126 4.10 0.56 -8.28
N GLN A 127 4.89 1.58 -7.96
CA GLN A 127 5.91 2.14 -8.85
C GLN A 127 7.17 2.50 -8.07
N ARG A 128 8.34 2.20 -8.64
CA ARG A 128 9.64 2.62 -8.12
C ARG A 128 10.06 3.92 -8.77
N VAL A 129 10.52 4.88 -7.97
CA VAL A 129 10.86 6.22 -8.41
C VAL A 129 12.19 6.62 -7.79
N THR A 130 13.18 6.92 -8.64
CA THR A 130 14.44 7.52 -8.22
C THR A 130 14.27 9.04 -8.13
N LEU A 131 14.77 9.65 -7.05
CA LEU A 131 14.66 11.08 -6.79
C LEU A 131 16.01 11.62 -6.32
N ALA A 132 16.50 12.67 -6.97
CA ALA A 132 17.60 13.47 -6.47
C ALA A 132 17.19 14.27 -5.21
N PRO A 133 18.15 14.75 -4.39
CA PRO A 133 17.86 15.61 -3.25
C PRO A 133 17.03 16.85 -3.67
N GLY A 134 15.92 17.11 -2.99
CA GLY A 134 15.01 18.22 -3.30
C GLY A 134 14.12 18.02 -4.54
N GLU A 135 14.26 16.91 -5.27
CA GLU A 135 13.48 16.65 -6.48
C GLU A 135 12.03 16.28 -6.15
N VAL A 136 11.10 16.83 -6.94
CA VAL A 136 9.68 16.47 -6.91
C VAL A 136 9.34 15.79 -8.22
N ARG A 137 8.96 14.51 -8.17
CA ARG A 137 8.39 13.79 -9.32
C ARG A 137 6.90 13.59 -9.16
N THR A 138 6.26 13.46 -10.32
CA THR A 138 4.84 13.21 -10.46
C THR A 138 4.66 11.78 -10.96
N VAL A 139 3.98 10.95 -10.18
CA VAL A 139 3.71 9.54 -10.47
C VAL A 139 2.25 9.40 -10.85
N THR A 140 2.00 8.79 -12.01
CA THR A 140 0.64 8.57 -12.53
C THR A 140 0.29 7.10 -12.36
N PHE A 141 -0.83 6.82 -11.71
CA PHE A 141 -1.40 5.49 -11.60
C PHE A 141 -2.64 5.38 -12.47
N SER A 142 -2.83 4.18 -13.04
CA SER A 142 -4.03 3.81 -13.79
C SER A 142 -4.56 2.52 -13.18
N LEU A 143 -5.74 2.58 -12.57
CA LEU A 143 -6.44 1.41 -12.02
C LEU A 143 -7.59 1.03 -12.96
N PRO A 144 -7.51 -0.12 -13.64
CA PRO A 144 -8.62 -0.66 -14.42
C PRO A 144 -9.89 -0.86 -13.58
N TYR A 145 -11.08 -0.75 -14.19
CA TYR A 145 -12.33 -1.07 -13.50
C TYR A 145 -12.37 -2.52 -13.01
N ALA A 146 -11.77 -3.44 -13.78
CA ALA A 146 -11.66 -4.85 -13.42
C ALA A 146 -10.86 -5.08 -12.11
N ASP A 147 -9.99 -4.15 -11.71
CA ASP A 147 -9.28 -4.24 -10.44
C ASP A 147 -10.20 -3.98 -9.24
N LEU A 148 -11.39 -3.41 -9.45
CA LEU A 148 -12.40 -3.28 -8.40
C LEU A 148 -13.17 -4.59 -8.18
N ALA A 149 -13.05 -5.56 -9.09
CA ALA A 149 -13.84 -6.77 -9.04
C ALA A 149 -13.46 -7.66 -7.86
N PHE A 150 -14.46 -8.32 -7.30
CA PHE A 150 -14.32 -9.39 -6.33
C PHE A 150 -14.99 -10.67 -6.81
N CYS A 151 -14.63 -11.79 -6.20
CA CYS A 151 -15.24 -13.08 -6.45
C CYS A 151 -16.45 -13.23 -5.52
N ASN A 152 -17.66 -13.28 -6.06
CA ASN A 152 -18.89 -13.48 -5.28
C ASN A 152 -19.05 -14.95 -4.84
N GLU A 153 -20.17 -15.26 -4.18
CA GLU A 153 -20.48 -16.62 -3.70
C GLU A 153 -20.64 -17.64 -4.84
N ASP A 154 -21.08 -17.17 -6.02
CA ASP A 154 -21.23 -17.96 -7.25
C ASP A 154 -19.91 -18.17 -8.03
N ALA A 155 -18.79 -17.72 -7.46
CA ALA A 155 -17.45 -17.74 -8.07
C ALA A 155 -17.30 -16.87 -9.33
N GLU A 156 -18.11 -15.83 -9.46
CA GLU A 156 -18.09 -14.85 -10.54
C GLU A 156 -17.34 -13.58 -10.13
N TRP A 157 -16.56 -13.01 -11.06
CA TRP A 157 -15.88 -11.73 -10.86
C TRP A 157 -16.81 -10.57 -11.17
N VAL A 158 -17.32 -9.93 -10.12
CA VAL A 158 -18.28 -8.82 -10.21
C VAL A 158 -17.73 -7.56 -9.56
N VAL A 159 -18.11 -6.40 -10.10
CA VAL A 159 -17.83 -5.10 -9.49
C VAL A 159 -19.14 -4.57 -8.95
N GLU A 160 -19.24 -4.42 -7.63
CA GLU A 160 -20.39 -3.77 -7.01
C GLU A 160 -20.28 -2.24 -7.14
N PRO A 161 -21.36 -1.55 -7.54
CA PRO A 161 -21.40 -0.11 -7.46
C PRO A 161 -21.38 0.32 -5.99
N GLY A 162 -20.44 1.20 -5.64
CA GLY A 162 -20.17 1.52 -4.24
C GLY A 162 -19.11 2.59 -4.05
N GLU A 163 -18.86 2.90 -2.78
CA GLU A 163 -17.82 3.84 -2.36
C GLU A 163 -16.52 3.09 -2.10
N PHE A 164 -15.49 3.44 -2.88
CA PHE A 164 -14.15 2.89 -2.76
C PHE A 164 -13.18 3.95 -2.26
N GLU A 165 -12.20 3.52 -1.48
CA GLU A 165 -11.07 4.34 -1.07
C GLU A 165 -9.78 3.88 -1.75
N ILE A 166 -9.02 4.83 -2.28
CA ILE A 166 -7.63 4.63 -2.69
C ILE A 166 -6.72 5.11 -1.58
N LEU A 167 -5.80 4.22 -1.21
CA LEU A 167 -4.79 4.42 -0.19
C LEU A 167 -3.42 4.41 -0.85
N VAL A 168 -2.68 5.51 -0.82
CA VAL A 168 -1.33 5.55 -1.40
C VAL A 168 -0.29 5.99 -0.39
N GLY A 169 0.83 5.28 -0.38
CA GLY A 169 1.93 5.61 0.50
C GLY A 169 3.14 4.70 0.32
N PRO A 170 4.12 4.81 1.22
CA PRO A 170 5.38 4.08 1.14
C PRO A 170 5.32 2.72 1.85
N SER A 171 4.23 2.43 2.56
CA SER A 171 4.05 1.20 3.33
C SER A 171 2.57 0.83 3.45
N SER A 172 2.29 -0.42 3.83
CA SER A 172 0.93 -0.89 4.12
C SER A 172 0.36 -0.37 5.45
N ARG A 173 1.07 0.47 6.23
CA ARG A 173 0.54 1.00 7.49
C ARG A 173 -0.43 2.14 7.22
N HIS A 174 -1.58 2.17 7.88
CA HIS A 174 -2.56 3.26 7.71
C HIS A 174 -1.97 4.65 7.97
N LYS A 175 -1.10 4.80 8.96
CA LYS A 175 -0.44 6.09 9.27
C LYS A 175 0.48 6.61 8.15
N ASP A 176 0.96 5.73 7.28
CA ASP A 176 1.85 6.10 6.17
C ASP A 176 1.07 6.27 4.86
N LEU A 177 -0.22 5.92 4.85
CA LEU A 177 -1.11 5.94 3.69
C LEU A 177 -1.97 7.20 3.69
N GLN A 178 -2.02 7.88 2.55
CA GLN A 178 -2.98 8.95 2.28
C GLN A 178 -4.22 8.34 1.62
N ARG A 179 -5.42 8.82 1.98
CA ARG A 179 -6.71 8.22 1.57
C ARG A 179 -7.51 9.19 0.72
N ALA A 180 -8.25 8.66 -0.25
CA ALA A 180 -9.30 9.41 -0.93
C ALA A 180 -10.43 8.49 -1.39
N ALA A 181 -11.65 8.96 -1.22
CA ALA A 181 -12.85 8.27 -1.67
C ALA A 181 -13.16 8.60 -3.14
N PHE A 182 -13.80 7.65 -3.81
CA PHE A 182 -14.44 7.81 -5.11
C PHE A 182 -15.61 6.83 -5.22
N VAL A 183 -16.54 7.12 -6.13
CA VAL A 183 -17.73 6.29 -6.34
C VAL A 183 -17.60 5.54 -7.67
N ALA A 184 -17.76 4.22 -7.63
CA ALA A 184 -17.93 3.39 -8.81
C ALA A 184 -19.42 3.26 -9.14
N LYS A 185 -19.79 3.53 -10.40
CA LYS A 185 -21.15 3.48 -10.94
C LYS A 185 -21.20 2.63 -12.21
#